data_AF-A0A8K1D599-F1
#
_entry.id   AF-A0A8K1D599-F1
#
_cell.length_a   1.000
_cell.length_b   1.000
_cell.length_c   1.000
_cell.angle_alpha   90.00
_cell.angle_beta   90.00
_cell.angle_gamma   90.00
#
_symmetry.space_group_name_H-M   'P 1'
#
loop_
_entity.id
_entity.type
_entity.pdbx_description
1 polymer ?
#
loop_
_entity_poly.entity_id
_entity_poly.type
_entity_poly.pdbx_seq_one_letter_code
_entity_poly.pdbx_strand_id
1 'polypeptide(L)'
;MLNLISIGGQHQGVYGFPRCPGESSHVCDWIRKTLDLGAYTKAVQEHLVQAEYWHDPLKEEDYRKNSIFLADINQERGINETYKKNLMALKKFVMVKFLNDTMVDPPVSEWFGFYKSGQAKETIPLQETSLYKEVSSGGWGLV
;
A
#
# COMPACT_ATOMS: atom_id res chain seq x y z
N MET A 1 -7.79 -24.88 4.96
CA MET A 1 -7.98 -23.42 5.10
C MET A 1 -7.01 -22.90 6.14
N LEU A 2 -6.28 -21.83 5.84
CA LEU A 2 -5.23 -21.26 6.69
C LEU A 2 -5.71 -19.97 7.35
N ASN A 3 -5.09 -19.58 8.47
CA ASN A 3 -5.25 -18.25 9.04
C ASN A 3 -4.01 -17.42 8.68
N LEU A 4 -4.21 -16.18 8.25
CA LEU A 4 -3.13 -15.19 8.09
C LEU A 4 -3.24 -14.17 9.22
N ILE A 5 -2.15 -13.96 9.95
CA ILE A 5 -2.03 -12.95 11.01
C ILE A 5 -0.93 -11.97 10.56
N SER A 6 -1.33 -10.76 10.21
CA SER A 6 -0.43 -9.65 9.91
C SER A 6 -0.23 -8.81 11.16
N ILE A 7 1.02 -8.59 11.54
CA ILE A 7 1.40 -7.78 12.70
C ILE A 7 2.18 -6.58 12.19
N GLY A 8 1.50 -5.44 12.05
CA GLY A 8 2.09 -4.21 11.50
C GLY A 8 2.48 -4.28 10.02
N GLY A 9 1.86 -5.15 9.22
CA GLY A 9 2.20 -5.33 7.79
C GLY A 9 1.62 -4.24 6.90
N GLN A 10 2.41 -3.70 5.96
CA GLN A 10 2.05 -2.53 5.15
C GLN A 10 1.28 -2.94 3.88
N HIS A 11 0.01 -3.31 4.02
CA HIS A 11 -0.78 -3.92 2.94
C HIS A 11 -1.07 -2.99 1.75
N GLN A 12 -1.03 -1.68 1.96
CA GLN A 12 -1.09 -0.65 0.90
C GLN A 12 0.28 -0.02 0.63
N GLY A 13 1.38 -0.63 1.11
CA GLY A 13 2.72 -0.08 0.97
C GLY A 13 3.00 1.09 1.90
N VAL A 14 4.02 1.87 1.56
CA VAL A 14 4.45 3.05 2.33
C VAL A 14 4.74 4.23 1.41
N TYR A 15 4.61 5.44 1.97
CA TYR A 15 4.98 6.71 1.34
C TYR A 15 5.69 7.64 2.34
N GLY A 16 6.69 7.11 3.02
CA GLY A 16 7.50 7.86 3.97
C GLY A 16 8.69 7.06 4.48
N PHE A 17 9.65 7.77 5.08
CA PHE A 17 10.79 7.15 5.73
C PHE A 17 10.55 7.00 7.23
N PRO A 18 11.08 5.94 7.86
CA PRO A 18 10.96 5.75 9.30
C PRO A 18 11.37 7.02 10.05
N ARG A 19 10.49 7.47 10.96
CA ARG A 19 10.70 8.68 11.79
C ARG A 19 10.94 9.97 11.01
N CYS A 20 10.45 10.06 9.77
CA CYS A 20 10.59 11.24 8.92
C CYS A 20 9.23 11.67 8.35
N PRO A 21 8.31 12.20 9.18
CA PRO A 21 6.96 12.52 8.73
C PRO A 21 7.00 13.74 7.80
N GLY A 22 6.64 13.55 6.54
CA GLY A 22 6.65 14.62 5.52
C GLY A 22 5.73 15.81 5.87
N GLU A 23 4.71 15.58 6.72
CA GLU A 23 3.79 16.62 7.20
C GLU A 23 4.44 17.59 8.19
N SER A 24 5.49 17.16 8.90
CA SER A 24 6.12 17.91 10.00
C SER A 24 7.54 18.38 9.68
N SER A 25 8.13 17.89 8.58
CA SER A 25 9.49 18.21 8.17
C SER A 25 9.58 18.40 6.67
N HIS A 26 9.84 19.65 6.26
CA HIS A 26 10.10 20.00 4.86
C HIS A 26 11.28 19.23 4.25
N VAL A 27 12.28 18.88 5.06
CA VAL A 27 13.42 18.08 4.62
C VAL A 27 12.99 16.64 4.32
N CYS A 28 12.15 16.05 5.18
CA CYS A 28 11.61 14.70 4.94
C CYS A 28 10.73 14.66 3.69
N ASP A 29 9.86 15.65 3.51
CA ASP A 29 9.01 15.75 2.33
C ASP A 29 9.83 15.92 1.04
N TRP A 30 10.91 16.71 1.09
CA TRP A 30 11.81 16.87 -0.06
C TRP A 30 12.59 15.59 -0.39
N ILE A 31 13.13 14.91 0.62
CA ILE A 31 13.85 13.64 0.44
C ILE A 31 12.92 12.59 -0.16
N ARG A 32 11.70 12.46 0.36
CA ARG A 32 10.64 11.59 -0.17
C ARG A 32 10.39 11.85 -1.67
N LYS A 33 10.00 13.07 -2.02
CA LYS A 33 9.70 13.46 -3.41
C LYS A 33 10.88 13.30 -4.37
N THR A 34 12.11 13.47 -3.87
CA THR A 34 13.31 13.33 -4.69
C THR A 34 13.65 11.86 -4.95
N LEU A 35 13.49 11.00 -3.94
CA LEU A 35 13.76 9.57 -4.06
C LEU A 35 12.65 8.82 -4.83
N ASP A 36 11.42 9.34 -4.85
CA ASP A 36 10.32 8.85 -5.70
C ASP A 36 10.69 8.77 -7.18
N LEU A 37 11.47 9.73 -7.67
CA LEU A 37 11.92 9.75 -9.07
C LEU A 37 12.77 8.53 -9.44
N GLY A 38 13.44 7.91 -8.45
CA GLY A 38 14.28 6.74 -8.64
C GLY A 38 13.61 5.41 -8.25
N ALA A 39 12.62 5.45 -7.34
CA ALA A 39 11.99 4.26 -6.77
C ALA A 39 11.40 3.32 -7.83
N TYR A 40 10.83 3.88 -8.90
CA TYR A 40 10.17 3.13 -9.97
C TYR A 40 11.08 2.81 -11.17
N THR A 41 12.39 3.08 -11.07
CA THR A 41 13.32 2.61 -12.10
C THR A 41 13.48 1.09 -12.02
N LYS A 42 13.62 0.44 -13.17
CA LYS A 42 13.76 -1.03 -13.25
C LYS A 42 14.86 -1.57 -12.34
N ALA A 43 16.05 -0.95 -12.37
CA ALA A 43 17.17 -1.37 -11.55
C ALA A 43 16.87 -1.29 -10.05
N VAL A 44 16.17 -0.25 -9.59
CA VAL A 44 15.81 -0.10 -8.17
C VAL A 44 14.71 -1.10 -7.78
N GLN A 45 13.66 -1.25 -8.60
CA GLN A 45 12.60 -2.24 -8.37
C GLN A 45 13.14 -3.67 -8.28
N GLU A 46 14.14 -4.04 -9.09
CA GLU A 46 14.70 -5.41 -9.10
C GLU A 46 15.70 -5.70 -7.98
N HIS A 47 16.21 -4.68 -7.28
CA HIS A 47 17.31 -4.83 -6.31
C HIS A 47 17.02 -4.25 -4.91
N LEU A 48 15.92 -3.53 -4.72
CA LEU A 48 15.56 -2.90 -3.45
C LEU A 48 14.14 -3.25 -3.02
N VAL A 49 14.04 -4.14 -2.04
CA VAL A 49 12.76 -4.64 -1.49
C VAL A 49 11.82 -3.51 -1.08
N GLN A 50 12.34 -2.44 -0.46
CA GLN A 50 11.52 -1.29 -0.03
C GLN A 50 10.87 -0.55 -1.20
N ALA A 51 11.49 -0.56 -2.38
CA ALA A 51 10.94 0.07 -3.57
C ALA A 51 9.75 -0.72 -4.13
N GLU A 52 9.75 -2.04 -3.98
CA GLU A 52 8.72 -2.92 -4.53
C GLU A 52 7.34 -2.69 -3.88
N TYR A 53 7.31 -2.17 -2.65
CA TYR A 53 6.11 -1.73 -1.93
C TYR A 53 6.07 -0.22 -1.63
N TRP A 54 6.92 0.55 -2.31
CA TRP A 54 6.78 1.99 -2.33
C TRP A 54 5.51 2.36 -3.12
N HIS A 55 4.65 3.18 -2.53
CA HIS A 55 3.37 3.55 -3.11
C HIS A 55 3.23 5.07 -3.05
N ASP A 56 3.39 5.73 -4.20
CA ASP A 56 3.32 7.19 -4.33
C ASP A 56 1.88 7.63 -4.63
N PRO A 57 1.15 8.22 -3.67
CA PRO A 57 -0.23 8.63 -3.88
C PRO A 57 -0.33 9.91 -4.72
N LEU A 58 0.75 10.66 -4.93
CA LEU A 58 0.77 11.83 -5.83
C LEU A 58 0.93 11.41 -7.30
N LYS A 59 1.59 10.27 -7.55
CA LYS A 59 1.84 9.71 -8.89
C LYS A 59 1.40 8.26 -8.99
N GLU A 60 0.12 8.03 -8.70
CA GLU A 60 -0.52 6.72 -8.75
C GLU A 60 -0.29 5.98 -10.08
N GLU A 61 -0.34 6.67 -11.22
CA GLU A 61 -0.09 6.02 -12.52
C GLU A 61 1.31 5.42 -12.64
N ASP A 62 2.33 6.11 -12.10
CA ASP A 62 3.71 5.61 -12.08
C ASP A 62 3.82 4.40 -11.14
N TYR A 63 3.18 4.46 -9.98
CA TYR A 63 3.08 3.33 -9.05
C TYR A 63 2.45 2.10 -9.73
N ARG A 64 1.23 2.24 -10.28
CA ARG A 64 0.50 1.14 -10.91
C ARG A 64 1.28 0.50 -12.04
N LYS A 65 1.97 1.31 -12.85
CA LYS A 65 2.69 0.85 -14.02
C LYS A 65 3.99 0.14 -13.65
N ASN A 66 4.74 0.67 -12.70
CA ASN A 66 6.15 0.32 -12.50
C ASN A 66 6.44 -0.49 -11.25
N SER A 67 5.56 -0.54 -10.24
CA SER A 67 5.74 -1.44 -9.10
C SER A 67 5.68 -2.90 -9.57
N ILE A 68 6.74 -3.66 -9.28
CA ILE A 68 6.85 -5.06 -9.71
C ILE A 68 6.17 -6.04 -8.76
N PHE A 69 5.82 -5.60 -7.54
CA PHE A 69 5.24 -6.44 -6.50
C PHE A 69 3.90 -5.91 -6.01
N LEU A 70 3.89 -4.78 -5.28
CA LEU A 70 2.70 -4.32 -4.58
C LEU A 70 1.54 -4.03 -5.54
N ALA A 71 1.81 -3.38 -6.68
CA ALA A 71 0.79 -3.14 -7.70
C ALA A 71 0.26 -4.44 -8.35
N ASP A 72 1.05 -5.53 -8.38
CA ASP A 72 0.58 -6.85 -8.84
C ASP A 72 -0.40 -7.47 -7.83
N ILE A 73 0.03 -7.63 -6.58
CA ILE A 73 -0.76 -8.32 -5.56
C ILE A 73 -2.01 -7.52 -5.13
N ASN A 74 -2.01 -6.20 -5.35
CA ASN A 74 -3.15 -5.32 -5.11
C ASN A 74 -4.00 -5.06 -6.37
N GLN A 75 -3.82 -5.84 -7.44
CA GLN A 75 -4.73 -5.86 -8.60
C GLN A 75 -4.81 -4.52 -9.37
N GLU A 76 -3.80 -3.65 -9.24
CA GLU A 76 -3.81 -2.28 -9.78
C GLU A 76 -3.80 -2.22 -11.32
N ARG A 77 -3.40 -3.33 -11.96
CA ARG A 77 -3.33 -3.48 -13.42
C ARG A 77 -4.40 -4.41 -13.98
N GLY A 78 -5.35 -4.83 -13.15
CA GLY A 78 -6.41 -5.76 -13.50
C GLY A 78 -6.63 -6.85 -12.46
N ILE A 79 -7.80 -7.47 -12.49
CA ILE A 79 -8.19 -8.50 -11.53
C ILE A 79 -7.57 -9.84 -11.93
N ASN A 80 -6.61 -10.31 -11.13
CA ASN A 80 -6.18 -11.70 -11.10
C ASN A 80 -7.14 -12.55 -10.25
N GLU A 81 -7.98 -13.34 -10.91
CA GLU A 81 -8.98 -14.20 -10.24
C GLU A 81 -8.35 -15.27 -9.34
N THR A 82 -7.12 -15.72 -9.64
CA THR A 82 -6.43 -16.70 -8.80
C THR A 82 -6.02 -16.08 -7.48
N TYR A 83 -5.50 -14.85 -7.47
CA TYR A 83 -5.15 -14.14 -6.24
C TYR A 83 -6.38 -13.92 -5.36
N LYS A 84 -7.48 -13.44 -5.97
CA LYS A 84 -8.77 -13.24 -5.29
C LYS A 84 -9.26 -14.55 -4.65
N LYS A 85 -9.33 -15.63 -5.43
CA LYS A 85 -9.79 -16.94 -4.95
C LYS A 85 -8.92 -17.45 -3.79
N ASN A 86 -7.61 -17.31 -3.88
CA ASN A 86 -6.68 -17.79 -2.86
C ASN A 86 -6.79 -16.97 -1.57
N LEU A 87 -6.94 -15.65 -1.66
CA LEU A 87 -7.13 -14.78 -0.50
C LEU A 87 -8.46 -15.08 0.20
N MET A 88 -9.55 -15.28 -0.57
CA MET A 88 -10.86 -15.67 -0.03
C MET A 88 -10.87 -17.08 0.58
N ALA A 89 -9.93 -17.95 0.22
CA ALA A 89 -9.81 -19.29 0.80
C ALA A 89 -9.18 -19.30 2.20
N LEU A 90 -8.72 -18.15 2.70
CA LEU A 90 -8.31 -17.99 4.09
C LEU A 90 -9.51 -18.18 5.01
N LYS A 91 -9.28 -18.85 6.14
CA LYS A 91 -10.29 -18.97 7.20
C LYS A 91 -10.45 -17.65 7.95
N LYS A 92 -9.33 -16.95 8.19
CA LYS A 92 -9.27 -15.64 8.83
C LYS A 92 -8.09 -14.86 8.27
N PHE A 93 -8.29 -13.57 8.06
CA PHE A 93 -7.23 -12.59 7.83
C PHE A 93 -7.30 -11.56 8.96
N VAL A 94 -6.35 -11.66 9.90
CA VAL A 94 -6.27 -10.79 11.08
C VAL A 94 -5.18 -9.75 10.83
N MET A 95 -5.52 -8.48 11.00
CA MET A 95 -4.57 -7.36 10.87
C MET A 95 -4.44 -6.65 12.23
N VAL A 96 -3.23 -6.62 12.77
CA VAL A 96 -2.89 -5.89 13.99
C VAL A 96 -2.21 -4.59 13.60
N LYS A 97 -2.78 -3.47 14.07
CA LYS A 97 -2.24 -2.13 13.88
C LYS A 97 -1.66 -1.60 15.19
N PHE A 98 -0.47 -1.00 15.13
CA PHE A 98 0.11 -0.24 16.23
C PHE A 98 -0.44 1.20 16.20
N LEU A 99 -0.98 1.66 17.34
CA LEU A 99 -1.62 2.99 17.42
C LEU A 99 -0.59 4.13 17.43
N ASN A 100 0.63 3.84 17.89
CA ASN A 100 1.72 4.79 18.04
C ASN A 100 2.91 4.42 17.14
N ASP A 101 2.65 3.81 15.98
CA ASP A 101 3.70 3.47 15.02
C ASP A 101 4.37 4.75 14.48
N THR A 102 5.70 4.76 14.46
CA THR A 102 6.52 5.85 13.91
C THR A 102 7.42 5.39 12.76
N MET A 103 7.26 4.14 12.32
CA MET A 103 8.05 3.46 11.31
C MET A 103 7.28 3.34 10.00
N VAL A 104 6.01 2.94 10.07
CA VAL A 104 5.12 2.82 8.92
C VAL A 104 4.45 4.16 8.65
N ASP A 105 4.61 4.68 7.44
CA ASP A 105 3.98 5.91 6.98
C ASP A 105 3.19 5.63 5.68
N PRO A 106 1.85 5.66 5.69
CA PRO A 106 0.98 5.95 6.83
C PRO A 106 0.68 4.71 7.68
N PRO A 107 0.53 4.82 9.02
CA PRO A 107 0.19 3.67 9.89
C PRO A 107 -1.12 2.97 9.53
N VAL A 108 -2.02 3.63 8.80
CA VAL A 108 -3.29 3.02 8.34
C VAL A 108 -3.06 1.88 7.32
N SER A 109 -1.88 1.83 6.69
CA SER A 109 -1.48 0.72 5.79
C SER A 109 -1.47 -0.63 6.49
N GLU A 110 -1.27 -0.63 7.82
CA GLU A 110 -1.38 -1.82 8.68
C GLU A 110 -2.78 -2.46 8.68
N TRP A 111 -3.80 -1.66 8.34
CA TRP A 111 -5.20 -2.06 8.17
C TRP A 111 -5.68 -1.87 6.73
N PHE A 112 -4.77 -1.90 5.76
CA PHE A 112 -5.09 -1.82 4.32
C PHE A 112 -5.72 -0.47 3.90
N GLY A 113 -5.69 0.55 4.75
CA GLY A 113 -5.99 1.92 4.34
C GLY A 113 -4.76 2.59 3.74
N PHE A 114 -4.93 3.76 3.12
CA PHE A 114 -3.80 4.52 2.58
C PHE A 114 -4.10 6.00 2.49
N TYR A 115 -3.15 6.79 1.99
CA TYR A 115 -3.41 8.16 1.59
C TYR A 115 -4.48 8.23 0.50
N LYS A 116 -5.32 9.26 0.54
CA LYS A 116 -6.23 9.56 -0.56
C LYS A 116 -5.42 9.97 -1.80
N SER A 117 -5.74 9.39 -2.95
CA SER A 117 -5.07 9.66 -4.23
C SER A 117 -4.97 11.16 -4.54
N GLY A 118 -3.81 11.57 -5.07
CA GLY A 118 -3.47 12.95 -5.45
C GLY A 118 -2.79 13.77 -4.35
N GLN A 119 -2.62 13.22 -3.14
CA GLN A 119 -2.03 13.92 -2.00
C GLN A 119 -1.46 12.95 -0.95
N ALA A 120 -0.76 13.45 0.06
CA ALA A 120 -0.10 12.64 1.09
C ALA A 120 -0.30 13.20 2.52
N LYS A 121 -1.55 13.53 2.87
CA LYS A 121 -1.97 14.07 4.17
C LYS A 121 -3.21 13.37 4.71
N GLU A 122 -4.32 13.44 3.98
CA GLU A 122 -5.56 12.75 4.34
C GLU A 122 -5.45 11.26 4.03
N THR A 123 -5.86 10.41 4.97
CA THR A 123 -5.92 8.95 4.79
C THR A 123 -7.35 8.46 4.76
N ILE A 124 -7.58 7.35 4.07
CA ILE A 124 -8.87 6.67 3.95
C ILE A 124 -8.74 5.22 4.42
N PRO A 125 -9.79 4.66 5.04
CA PRO A 125 -9.81 3.25 5.42
C PRO A 125 -10.01 2.35 4.19
N LEU A 126 -9.73 1.05 4.32
CA LEU A 126 -9.88 0.05 3.26
C LEU A 126 -11.22 0.17 2.52
N GLN A 127 -12.32 0.31 3.27
CA GLN A 127 -13.70 0.32 2.74
C GLN A 127 -13.96 1.48 1.77
N GLU A 128 -13.17 2.54 1.84
CA GLU A 128 -13.30 3.71 0.99
C GLU A 128 -12.38 3.66 -0.25
N THR A 129 -11.41 2.74 -0.29
CA THR A 129 -10.48 2.56 -1.43
C THR A 129 -11.20 2.08 -2.69
N SER A 130 -10.62 2.38 -3.86
CA SER A 130 -11.06 1.82 -5.15
C SER A 130 -10.97 0.29 -5.14
N LEU A 131 -9.85 -0.26 -4.65
CA LEU A 131 -9.61 -1.70 -4.52
C LEU A 131 -10.80 -2.41 -3.86
N TYR A 132 -11.21 -1.94 -2.68
CA TYR A 132 -12.32 -2.55 -1.97
C TYR A 132 -13.63 -2.43 -2.75
N LYS A 133 -13.93 -1.26 -3.32
CA LYS A 133 -15.16 -1.01 -4.08
C LYS A 133 -15.24 -1.84 -5.36
N GLU A 134 -14.14 -1.99 -6.09
CA GLU A 134 -14.08 -2.74 -7.34
C GLU A 134 -14.17 -4.24 -7.10
N VAL A 135 -13.45 -4.75 -6.09
CA VAL A 135 -13.50 -6.18 -5.74
C VAL A 135 -14.86 -6.53 -5.11
N SER A 136 -15.48 -5.61 -4.35
CA SER A 136 -16.77 -5.83 -3.68
C SER A 136 -17.98 -5.64 -4.58
N SER A 137 -17.94 -4.67 -5.53
CA SER A 137 -19.06 -4.39 -6.45
C SER A 137 -19.36 -5.54 -7.42
N GLY A 138 -18.46 -6.51 -7.54
CA GLY A 138 -18.75 -7.81 -8.16
C GLY A 138 -19.71 -8.71 -7.38
N GLY A 139 -20.30 -8.26 -6.26
CA GLY A 139 -21.26 -9.02 -5.45
C GLY A 139 -20.65 -9.77 -4.26
N TRP A 140 -19.46 -9.40 -3.81
CA TRP A 140 -18.69 -10.18 -2.85
C TRP A 140 -18.21 -9.31 -1.69
N GLY A 141 -18.87 -9.43 -0.54
CA GLY A 141 -18.39 -8.78 0.69
C GLY A 141 -17.04 -9.36 1.09
N LEU A 142 -15.97 -8.59 0.92
CA LEU A 142 -14.77 -8.78 1.71
C LEU A 142 -15.02 -8.12 3.07
N VAL A 143 -14.80 -8.88 4.13
CA VAL A 143 -15.07 -8.57 5.56
C VAL A 143 -16.52 -8.75 6.01
#